data_AF-A0A0R3PZT7-F1
#
_entry.id   AF-A0A0R3PZT7-F1
#
_cell.length_a   1.000
_cell.length_b   1.000
_cell.length_c   1.000
_cell.angle_alpha   90.00
_cell.angle_beta   90.00
_cell.angle_gamma   90.00
#
_symmetry.space_group_name_H-M   'P 1'
#
loop_
_entity.id
_entity.type
_entity.pdbx_description
1 polymer ?
#
loop_
_entity_poly.entity_id
_entity_poly.type
_entity_poly.pdbx_seq_one_letter_code
_entity_poly.pdbx_strand_id
1 'polypeptide(L)'
;MKYVTCYFITALSNECGQNEVFDFCGSSCEPSCRDPNPQTCTFQCVTGCRCKDGFLRNDKGRCVRNCGREFIALFAILSRSGGRY
;
A
#
# COMPACT_ATOMS: atom_id res chain seq x y z
N MET A 1 -8.47 21.33 35.20
CA MET A 1 -8.00 20.14 35.97
C MET A 1 -7.49 19.13 34.95
N LYS A 2 -6.21 18.70 35.04
CA LYS A 2 -5.38 18.05 34.01
C LYS A 2 -4.76 18.98 32.95
N TYR A 3 -4.43 20.24 33.29
CA TYR A 3 -3.01 20.62 33.41
C TYR A 3 -1.99 19.55 32.96
N VAL A 4 -1.16 19.97 32.01
CA VAL A 4 0.31 19.90 32.15
C VAL A 4 0.93 18.55 31.82
N THR A 5 1.34 18.43 30.55
CA THR A 5 2.65 17.97 30.01
C THR A 5 2.41 17.49 28.58
N CYS A 6 3.11 17.83 27.50
CA CYS A 6 4.33 18.56 27.19
C CYS A 6 4.25 18.81 25.65
N TYR A 7 4.82 19.81 25.02
CA TYR A 7 6.20 19.79 24.49
C TYR A 7 6.87 18.43 24.12
N PHE A 8 6.16 17.30 24.13
CA PHE A 8 6.57 15.92 23.80
C PHE A 8 5.23 15.14 23.63
N ILE A 9 4.65 14.85 22.46
CA ILE A 9 5.02 13.83 21.47
C ILE A 9 4.33 14.21 20.14
N THR A 10 5.10 14.52 19.09
CA THR A 10 4.63 14.48 17.70
C THR A 10 4.38 13.02 17.30
N ALA A 11 3.16 12.52 17.37
CA ALA A 11 2.73 11.24 16.77
C ALA A 11 1.21 11.11 16.98
N LEU A 12 0.35 10.62 16.07
CA LEU A 12 0.58 9.72 14.95
C LEU A 12 -0.74 9.61 14.14
N SER A 13 -1.37 10.71 13.70
CA SER A 13 -2.54 10.61 12.80
C SER A 13 -2.12 10.30 11.35
N ASN A 14 -1.28 9.28 11.16
CA ASN A 14 -1.22 8.55 9.91
C ASN A 14 -2.18 7.39 10.07
N GLU A 15 -3.48 7.66 9.91
CA GLU A 15 -4.49 6.59 9.93
C GLU A 15 -4.15 5.51 8.89
N CYS A 16 -3.47 5.89 7.81
CA CYS A 16 -2.88 5.00 6.81
C CYS A 16 -1.51 5.47 6.32
N GLY A 17 -0.75 4.58 5.67
CA GLY A 17 0.58 4.86 5.12
C GLY A 17 0.56 5.70 3.84
N GLN A 18 1.75 5.87 3.25
CA GLN A 18 1.87 6.59 1.99
C GLN A 18 1.13 5.87 0.87
N ASN A 19 0.33 6.63 0.10
CA ASN A 19 -0.53 6.13 -0.99
C ASN A 19 -1.63 5.16 -0.53
N GLU A 20 -2.01 5.25 0.74
CA GLU A 20 -3.16 4.54 1.28
C GLU A 20 -4.29 5.51 1.65
N VAL A 21 -5.50 4.98 1.78
CA VAL A 21 -6.68 5.67 2.27
C VAL A 21 -7.42 4.74 3.23
N PHE A 22 -7.96 5.30 4.31
CA PHE A 22 -8.77 4.53 5.24
C PHE A 22 -10.16 4.31 4.62
N ASP A 23 -10.60 3.07 4.60
CA ASP A 23 -11.91 2.68 4.08
C ASP A 23 -12.64 1.82 5.12
N PHE A 24 -13.90 2.17 5.37
CA PHE A 24 -14.73 1.44 6.30
C PHE A 24 -15.28 0.14 5.69
N CYS A 25 -15.43 0.10 4.36
CA CYS A 25 -15.87 -1.06 3.61
C CYS A 25 -15.02 -1.23 2.33
N GLY A 26 -13.74 -1.54 2.52
CA GLY A 26 -12.84 -1.91 1.42
C GLY A 26 -13.17 -3.28 0.83
N SER A 27 -12.73 -3.50 -0.41
CA SER A 27 -12.83 -4.81 -1.08
C SER A 27 -12.03 -5.88 -0.34
N SER A 28 -12.55 -7.11 -0.27
CA SER A 28 -11.80 -8.25 0.28
C SER A 28 -10.61 -8.67 -0.58
N CYS A 29 -10.57 -8.25 -1.86
CA CYS A 29 -9.38 -8.40 -2.70
C CYS A 29 -8.83 -7.03 -3.05
N GLU A 30 -7.87 -6.59 -2.25
CA GLU A 30 -7.04 -5.46 -2.62
C GLU A 30 -6.13 -5.85 -3.80
N PRO A 31 -6.05 -5.03 -4.85
CA PRO A 31 -5.04 -5.17 -5.90
C PRO A 31 -3.63 -5.23 -5.32
N SER A 32 -2.88 -6.26 -5.69
CA SER A 32 -1.50 -6.46 -5.24
C SER A 32 -0.56 -6.56 -6.43
N CYS A 33 0.73 -6.53 -6.16
CA CYS A 33 1.72 -6.78 -7.19
C CYS A 33 1.67 -8.19 -7.77
N ARG A 34 1.24 -9.17 -6.98
CA ARG A 34 1.11 -10.56 -7.44
C ARG A 34 -0.18 -10.82 -8.22
N ASP A 35 -1.23 -10.08 -7.87
CA ASP A 35 -2.52 -10.11 -8.53
C ASP A 35 -3.07 -8.67 -8.65
N PRO A 36 -2.76 -7.98 -9.77
CA PRO A 36 -3.20 -6.61 -9.99
C PRO A 36 -4.69 -6.45 -10.25
N ASN A 37 -5.38 -7.52 -10.64
CA ASN A 37 -6.78 -7.47 -11.04
C ASN A 37 -7.55 -8.69 -10.53
N PRO A 38 -7.77 -8.79 -9.20
CA PRO A 38 -8.49 -9.91 -8.61
C PRO A 38 -9.92 -9.96 -9.14
N GLN A 39 -10.31 -11.11 -9.71
CA GLN A 39 -11.62 -11.29 -10.35
C GLN A 39 -12.72 -11.77 -9.39
N THR A 40 -12.34 -12.47 -8.32
CA THR A 40 -13.29 -13.14 -7.43
C THR A 40 -13.07 -12.67 -6.00
N CYS A 41 -14.00 -11.85 -5.52
CA CYS A 41 -14.00 -11.32 -4.16
C CYS A 41 -15.26 -11.71 -3.42
N THR A 42 -15.14 -11.83 -2.10
CA THR A 42 -16.30 -11.98 -1.23
C THR A 42 -16.99 -10.62 -1.09
N PHE A 43 -18.30 -10.62 -0.83
CA PHE A 43 -19.06 -9.39 -0.54
C PHE A 43 -18.83 -8.86 0.88
N GLN A 44 -17.76 -9.29 1.55
CA GLN A 44 -17.42 -8.85 2.89
C GLN A 44 -16.70 -7.51 2.84
N CYS A 45 -17.12 -6.58 3.69
CA CYS A 45 -16.41 -5.32 3.92
C CYS A 45 -15.14 -5.60 4.73
N VAL A 46 -13.98 -5.15 4.24
CA VAL A 46 -12.74 -5.13 5.01
C VAL A 46 -12.46 -3.70 5.46
N THR A 47 -12.58 -3.44 6.76
CA THR A 47 -12.26 -2.14 7.35
C THR A 47 -10.74 -2.00 7.52
N GLY A 48 -10.16 -0.93 7.01
CA GLY A 48 -8.74 -0.63 7.17
C GLY A 48 -8.15 0.22 6.06
N CYS A 49 -6.82 0.20 5.96
CA CYS A 49 -6.09 0.97 4.95
C CYS A 49 -5.99 0.23 3.63
N ARG A 50 -6.51 0.86 2.58
CA ARG A 50 -6.46 0.36 1.21
C ARG A 50 -5.54 1.19 0.34
N CYS A 51 -5.00 0.59 -0.71
CA CYS A 51 -4.22 1.35 -1.68
C CYS A 51 -5.15 2.33 -2.41
N LYS A 52 -4.67 3.54 -2.65
CA LYS A 52 -5.36 4.50 -3.53
C LYS A 52 -5.49 3.90 -4.93
N ASP A 53 -6.51 4.34 -5.67
CA ASP A 53 -6.70 3.89 -7.05
C ASP A 53 -5.43 4.08 -7.91
N GLY A 54 -5.08 3.03 -8.66
CA GLY A 54 -3.85 2.99 -9.46
C GLY A 54 -2.57 2.65 -8.68
N PHE A 55 -2.67 2.28 -7.40
CA PHE A 55 -1.58 1.71 -6.62
C PHE A 55 -1.86 0.24 -6.29
N LEU A 56 -0.79 -0.54 -6.23
CA LEU A 56 -0.81 -1.96 -5.91
C LEU A 56 -0.03 -2.22 -4.63
N ARG A 57 -0.52 -3.13 -3.79
CA ARG A 57 0.17 -3.58 -2.58
C ARG A 57 1.35 -4.48 -2.95
N ASN A 58 2.57 -4.10 -2.58
CA ASN A 58 3.74 -4.97 -2.76
C ASN A 58 3.96 -5.91 -1.58
N ASP A 59 4.92 -6.83 -1.71
CA ASP A 59 5.30 -7.81 -0.69
C ASP A 59 5.84 -7.18 0.61
N LYS A 60 6.22 -5.90 0.58
CA LYS A 60 6.65 -5.11 1.74
C LYS A 60 5.48 -4.38 2.42
N GLY A 61 4.24 -4.64 2.00
CA GLY A 61 3.04 -3.99 2.53
C GLY A 61 2.89 -2.52 2.13
N ARG A 62 3.61 -2.05 1.09
CA ARG A 62 3.55 -0.65 0.61
C ARG A 62 2.75 -0.54 -0.69
N CYS A 63 1.95 0.52 -0.81
CA CYS A 63 1.24 0.84 -2.03
C CYS A 63 2.15 1.55 -3.05
N VAL A 64 2.42 0.89 -4.17
CA VAL A 64 3.30 1.35 -5.24
C VAL A 64 2.57 1.39 -6.57
N ARG A 65 2.88 2.37 -7.43
CA ARG A 65 2.32 2.42 -8.80
C ARG A 65 2.94 1.38 -9.75
N ASN A 66 4.03 0.75 -9.35
CA ASN A 66 4.74 -0.20 -10.21
C ASN A 66 5.52 -1.18 -9.33
N CYS A 67 5.20 -2.45 -9.52
CA CYS A 67 5.67 -3.56 -8.73
C CYS A 67 7.12 -3.94 -9.02
N GLY A 68 7.66 -3.51 -10.17
CA GLY A 68 8.97 -3.97 -10.67
C GLY A 68 10.12 -2.98 -10.55
N ARG A 69 10.00 -1.84 -9.85
CA ARG A 69 11.05 -0.79 -9.85
C ARG A 69 11.81 -0.53 -8.55
N GLU A 70 11.73 -1.40 -7.55
CA GLU A 70 12.66 -1.33 -6.40
C GLU A 70 13.95 -2.15 -6.57
N PHE A 71 14.48 -2.22 -7.79
CA PHE A 71 15.84 -2.76 -8.02
C PHE A 71 16.67 -1.99 -9.05
N ILE A 72 16.19 -0.85 -9.56
CA ILE A 72 16.80 -0.24 -10.75
C ILE A 72 17.23 1.20 -10.47
N ALA A 73 18.25 1.34 -9.63
CA ALA A 73 19.27 2.38 -9.81
C ALA A 73 20.63 1.79 -10.23
N LEU A 74 20.82 0.46 -10.15
CA LEU A 74 22.07 -0.20 -10.54
C LEU A 74 21.94 -1.15 -11.76
N PHE A 75 20.77 -1.72 -12.02
CA PHE A 75 20.59 -2.75 -13.06
C PHE A 75 20.03 -2.25 -14.41
N ALA A 76 19.80 -0.94 -14.58
CA ALA A 76 19.20 -0.39 -15.81
C ALA A 76 20.07 -0.56 -17.07
N ILE A 77 21.33 -0.96 -16.90
CA ILE A 77 22.31 -1.00 -17.98
C ILE A 77 22.33 -2.36 -18.69
N LEU A 78 21.76 -3.45 -18.14
CA LEU A 78 22.12 -4.79 -18.65
C LEU A 78 21.07 -5.91 -18.83
N SER A 79 19.78 -5.81 -18.50
CA SER A 79 18.93 -7.01 -18.69
C SER A 79 17.48 -6.76 -19.10
N ARG A 80 17.25 -7.08 -20.37
CA ARG A 80 16.00 -7.23 -21.08
C ARG A 80 15.50 -8.67 -20.84
N SER A 81 14.78 -8.94 -19.75
CA SER A 81 14.06 -10.21 -19.60
C SER A 81 13.09 -10.23 -18.41
N GLY A 82 11.79 -10.19 -18.73
CA GLY A 82 10.76 -10.95 -18.01
C GLY A 82 10.38 -10.47 -16.61
N GLY A 83 9.53 -9.44 -16.53
CA GLY A 83 8.63 -9.29 -15.37
C GLY A 83 7.55 -10.36 -15.44
N ARG A 84 7.58 -11.32 -14.51
CA ARG A 84 6.43 -12.17 -14.17
C ARG A 84 5.96 -11.74 -12.79
N TYR A 85 4.64 -11.53 -12.71
CA TYR A 85 3.82 -11.10 -11.58
C TYR A 85 4.21 -9.73 -10.99
#